data_AF-A0AAJ1AX19-F1
#
_entry.id   AF-A0AAJ1AX19-F1
#
_cell.length_a   1.000
_cell.length_b   1.000
_cell.length_c   1.000
_cell.angle_alpha   90.00
_cell.angle_beta   90.00
_cell.angle_gamma   90.00
#
_symmetry.space_group_name_H-M   'P 1'
#
loop_
_entity.id
_entity.type
_entity.pdbx_description
1 polymer ?
#
loop_
_entity_poly.entity_id
_entity_poly.type
_entity_poly.pdbx_seq_one_letter_code
_entity_poly.pdbx_strand_id
1 'polypeptide(L)' 'MDRKIIRSIRKGSAQWNEEDRLQLVTLLVKAGYCVKIGRRPVPGQEDKKNGQMEYTVEYWEE' A
#
# COMPACT_ATOMS: atom_id res chain seq x y z
N MET A 1 -2.17 -4.60 -18.36
CA MET A 1 -2.54 -3.64 -17.29
C MET A 1 -1.35 -3.48 -16.37
N ASP A 2 -0.74 -2.30 -16.39
CA ASP A 2 0.42 -1.98 -15.54
C ASP A 2 -0.08 -1.76 -14.10
N ARG A 3 0.29 -2.66 -13.18
CA ARG A 3 -0.14 -2.57 -11.78
C ARG A 3 0.92 -1.84 -10.98
N LYS A 4 0.55 -0.68 -10.45
CA LYS A 4 1.43 0.14 -9.61
C LYS A 4 1.11 -0.10 -8.14
N ILE A 5 2.14 0.00 -7.30
CA ILE A 5 2.04 -0.30 -5.87
C ILE A 5 2.56 0.88 -5.08
N ILE A 6 1.74 1.41 -4.19
CA ILE A 6 2.14 2.44 -3.24
C ILE A 6 2.40 1.78 -1.89
N ARG A 7 3.60 2.03 -1.37
CA ARG A 7 4.10 1.53 -0.09
C ARG A 7 4.08 2.65 0.94
N SER A 8 3.82 2.30 2.19
CA SER A 8 3.86 3.28 3.26
C SER A 8 5.30 3.70 3.58
N ILE A 9 5.51 4.97 3.91
CA ILE A 9 6.83 5.47 4.36
C ILE A 9 7.15 4.85 5.72
N ARG A 10 8.34 4.26 5.84
CA ARG A 10 8.79 3.57 7.05
C ARG A 10 9.62 4.50 7.92
N LYS A 11 9.30 4.48 9.22
CA LYS A 11 9.88 5.32 10.30
C LYS A 11 9.64 6.81 10.09
N GLY A 12 8.97 7.42 11.08
CA GLY A 12 8.60 8.83 11.08
C GLY A 12 7.09 9.01 11.23
N SER A 13 6.66 10.25 11.42
CA SER A 13 5.25 10.66 11.59
C SER A 13 4.41 10.50 10.32
N ALA A 14 5.02 10.14 9.17
CA ALA A 14 4.35 9.94 7.89
C ALA A 14 4.00 8.46 7.59
N GLN A 15 4.08 7.58 8.60
CA GLN A 15 3.62 6.21 8.47
C GLN A 15 2.08 6.19 8.41
N TRP A 16 1.55 5.49 7.41
CA TRP A 16 0.11 5.45 7.18
C TRP A 16 -0.60 4.62 8.22
N ASN A 17 -1.64 5.21 8.82
CA ASN A 17 -2.60 4.50 9.64
C ASN A 17 -3.70 3.88 8.74
N GLU A 18 -4.80 3.41 9.33
CA GLU A 18 -5.93 2.89 8.55
C GLU A 18 -6.67 3.96 7.75
N GLU A 19 -6.89 5.13 8.33
CA GLU A 19 -7.59 6.26 7.72
C GLU A 19 -6.83 6.81 6.50
N ASP A 20 -5.51 6.97 6.59
CA ASP A 20 -4.66 7.43 5.48
C ASP A 20 -4.78 6.50 4.26
N ARG A 21 -4.81 5.17 4.51
CA ARG A 21 -4.97 4.16 3.46
C ARG A 21 -6.33 4.25 2.81
N LEU A 22 -7.39 4.43 3.60
CA LEU A 22 -8.76 4.57 3.11
C LEU A 22 -8.94 5.86 2.31
N GLN A 23 -8.35 6.97 2.75
CA GLN A 23 -8.38 8.24 2.01
C GLN A 23 -7.67 8.12 0.66
N LEU A 24 -6.49 7.50 0.62
CA LEU A 24 -5.76 7.26 -0.63
C LEU A 24 -6.54 6.38 -1.60
N VAL A 25 -7.11 5.28 -1.11
CA VAL A 25 -7.97 4.38 -1.91
C VAL A 25 -9.16 5.16 -2.45
N THR A 26 -9.83 5.94 -1.62
CA THR A 26 -10.98 6.77 -2.03
C THR A 26 -10.59 7.75 -3.14
N LEU A 27 -9.42 8.39 -3.03
CA LEU A 27 -8.94 9.32 -4.05
C LEU A 27 -8.66 8.61 -5.38
N LEU A 28 -8.02 7.44 -5.34
CA LEU A 28 -7.71 6.64 -6.53
C LEU A 28 -8.99 6.14 -7.23
N VAL A 29 -9.99 5.67 -6.46
CA VAL A 29 -11.31 5.31 -7.01
C VAL A 29 -11.96 6.52 -7.68
N LYS A 30 -11.98 7.67 -7.00
CA LYS A 30 -12.56 8.91 -7.55
C LYS A 30 -11.87 9.39 -8.83
N ALA A 31 -10.58 9.10 -8.96
CA ALA A 31 -9.80 9.40 -10.15
C ALA A 31 -9.98 8.37 -11.29
N GLY A 32 -10.81 7.33 -11.10
CA GLY A 32 -11.11 6.33 -12.12
C GLY A 32 -10.16 5.14 -12.15
N TYR A 33 -9.28 4.99 -11.15
CA TYR A 33 -8.38 3.84 -11.04
C TYR A 33 -9.06 2.70 -10.29
N CYS A 34 -8.79 1.48 -10.74
CA CYS A 34 -9.04 0.31 -9.91
C CYS A 34 -8.00 0.25 -8.80
N VAL A 35 -8.43 -0.11 -7.59
CA VAL A 35 -7.56 -0.20 -6.41
C VAL A 35 -7.79 -1.46 -5.61
N LYS A 36 -6.72 -1.97 -5.00
CA LYS A 36 -6.71 -3.13 -4.11
C LYS A 36 -5.76 -2.88 -2.94
N ILE A 37 -6.28 -3.02 -1.72
CA ILE A 37 -5.45 -3.02 -0.52
C ILE A 37 -4.85 -4.42 -0.35
N GLY A 38 -3.53 -4.49 -0.28
CA GLY A 38 -2.77 -5.72 -0.04
C GLY A 38 -1.94 -5.63 1.23
N ARG A 39 -1.46 -6.78 1.70
CA ARG A 39 -0.40 -6.87 2.70
C ARG A 39 0.80 -7.56 2.07
N ARG A 40 1.98 -6.97 2.24
CA ARG A 40 3.23 -7.51 1.69
C ARG A 40 4.34 -7.47 2.75
N PRO A 41 5.29 -8.42 2.71
CA PRO A 41 6.46 -8.35 3.57
C PRO A 41 7.29 -7.11 3.23
N VAL A 42 7.98 -6.56 4.24
CA VAL A 42 8.96 -5.49 4.01
C VAL A 42 10.00 -5.96 2.99
N PRO A 43 10.35 -5.14 1.98
CA PRO A 43 11.55 -5.40 1.19
C PRO A 43 12.78 -5.47 2.12
N GLY A 44 13.42 -6.63 2.17
CA GLY A 44 14.57 -6.91 3.07
C GLY A 44 14.22 -7.60 4.39
N GLN A 45 12.95 -7.98 4.62
CA GLN A 45 12.56 -8.92 5.69
C GLN A 45 11.83 -10.17 5.19
N GLU A 46 11.85 -10.42 3.87
CA GLU A 46 11.21 -11.59 3.25
C GLU A 46 11.70 -12.93 3.84
N ASP A 47 12.96 -13.00 4.27
CA ASP A 47 13.58 -14.23 4.82
C ASP A 47 13.43 -14.37 6.36
N LYS A 48 12.86 -13.38 7.04
CA LYS A 48 12.73 -13.42 8.51
C LYS A 48 11.44 -14.10 8.94
N LYS A 49 11.55 -15.08 9.84
CA LYS A 49 10.43 -15.83 10.45
C LYS A 49 9.34 -14.95 11.09
N ASN A 50 9.68 -13.73 11.48
CA ASN A 50 8.79 -12.66 11.95
C ASN A 50 8.98 -11.38 11.13
N GLY A 51 9.09 -11.49 9.80
CA GLY A 51 9.21 -10.36 8.91
C GLY A 51 8.01 -9.43 9.05
N GLN A 52 8.27 -8.15 9.26
CA GLN A 52 7.22 -7.16 9.41
C GLN A 52 6.38 -7.09 8.11
N MET A 53 5.06 -7.04 8.26
CA MET A 53 4.14 -6.90 7.12
C MET A 53 3.74 -5.43 7.01
N GLU A 54 3.76 -4.88 5.80
CA GLU A 54 3.20 -3.55 5.51
C GLU A 54 1.91 -3.68 4.70
N TYR A 55 1.01 -2.73 4.92
CA TYR A 55 -0.14 -2.54 4.05
C TYR A 55 0.28 -1.72 2.83
N THR A 56 -0.08 -2.19 1.65
CA THR A 56 0.22 -1.57 0.37
C THR A 56 -1.07 -1.30 -0.40
N VAL A 57 -1.12 -0.20 -1.15
CA VAL A 57 -2.25 0.10 -2.05
C VAL A 57 -1.80 -0.17 -3.47
N GLU A 58 -2.40 -1.17 -4.11
CA GLU A 58 -2.17 -1.49 -5.52
C GLU A 58 -3.23 -0.78 -6.36
N TYR A 59 -2.83 -0.19 -7.49
CA TYR A 59 -3.75 0.48 -8.40
C TYR A 59 -3.39 0.22 -9.86
N TRP A 60 -4.39 0.24 -10.74
CA TRP A 60 -4.24 0.08 -12.19
C TRP A 60 -5.35 0.82 -12.93
N GLU A 61 -5.07 1.19 -14.17
CA GLU A 61 -6.08 1.69 -15.12
C GLU A 61 -6.75 0.50 -15.80
N GLU A 62 -8.07 0.58 -15.97
CA GLU A 62 -8.85 -0.41 -16.73
C GLU A 62 -8.73 -0.17 -18.24
#